data_AF-A0A3A4ZH26-F1
#
_entry.id   AF-A0A3A4ZH26-F1
#
_cell.length_a   1.000
_cell.length_b   1.000
_cell.length_c   1.000
_cell.angle_alpha   90.00
_cell.angle_beta   90.00
_cell.angle_gamma   90.00
#
_symmetry.space_group_name_H-M   'P 1'
#
loop_
_entity.id
_entity.type
_entity.pdbx_description
1 polymer ?
#
loop_
_entity_poly.entity_id
_entity_poly.type
_entity_poly.pdbx_seq_one_letter_code
_entity_poly.pdbx_strand_id
1 'polypeptide(L)'
;MKKLFFLFLLTLGVFLFSANPALAVNNSCTDCCRVNCNFLFKLPNTVACYESGRHEIPGLGSEFYGTDVVKTIGCGGIIQYFCGTTPSGEQKRIISVWQVARRDTCPNGWVKVEDPHPEWGDYLVPGVDYCVHNTILPCPGSGNLSR
;
A
#
# COMPACT_ATOMS: atom_id res chain seq x y z
N MET A 1 34.41 -65.96 5.74
CA MET A 1 33.03 -65.42 5.73
C MET A 1 33.09 -63.90 5.92
N LYS A 2 33.17 -63.12 4.84
CA LYS A 2 33.31 -61.65 4.85
C LYS A 2 32.74 -61.05 3.56
N LYS A 3 31.45 -61.24 3.26
CA LYS A 3 30.78 -60.55 2.14
C LYS A 3 29.27 -60.52 2.37
N LEU A 4 28.77 -59.80 3.38
CA LEU A 4 27.32 -59.56 3.49
C LEU A 4 26.94 -58.35 4.36
N PHE A 5 27.76 -57.31 4.40
CA PHE A 5 27.48 -56.12 5.23
C PHE A 5 27.66 -54.79 4.48
N PHE A 6 27.50 -54.82 3.16
CA PHE A 6 27.74 -53.66 2.29
C PHE A 6 26.58 -53.35 1.33
N LEU A 7 25.38 -53.90 1.58
CA LEU A 7 24.22 -53.68 0.70
C LEU A 7 23.02 -53.00 1.39
N PHE A 8 23.17 -52.54 2.64
CA PHE A 8 22.08 -51.90 3.38
C PHE A 8 22.25 -50.38 3.58
N LEU A 9 23.34 -49.80 3.08
CA LEU A 9 23.65 -48.37 3.25
C LEU A 9 23.37 -47.53 1.99
N LEU A 10 22.89 -48.13 0.89
CA LEU A 10 22.64 -47.42 -0.37
C LEU A 10 21.17 -47.06 -0.61
N THR A 11 20.23 -47.56 0.20
CA THR A 11 18.80 -47.22 0.09
C THR A 11 18.36 -46.11 1.03
N LEU A 12 19.21 -45.67 1.97
CA LEU A 12 18.94 -44.54 2.87
C LEU A 12 19.47 -43.20 2.33
N GLY A 13 20.00 -43.17 1.10
CA GLY A 13 20.64 -41.99 0.50
C GLY A 13 19.78 -41.17 -0.46
N VAL A 14 18.53 -41.56 -0.73
CA VAL A 14 17.72 -40.96 -1.82
C VAL A 14 16.53 -40.13 -1.32
N PHE A 15 16.28 -40.05 0.00
CA PHE A 15 15.06 -39.41 0.53
C PHE A 15 15.25 -38.03 1.18
N LEU A 16 16.42 -37.40 1.10
CA LEU A 16 16.67 -36.16 1.87
C LEU A 16 16.90 -34.87 1.08
N PHE A 17 16.82 -34.86 -0.26
CA PHE A 17 17.06 -33.61 -1.01
C PHE A 17 16.08 -33.34 -2.16
N SER A 18 14.82 -33.74 -2.02
CA SER A 18 13.70 -33.10 -2.73
C SER A 18 13.01 -32.03 -1.87
N ALA A 19 13.79 -31.33 -1.04
CA ALA A 19 13.37 -30.01 -0.60
C ALA A 19 13.52 -29.07 -1.80
N ASN A 20 12.48 -29.00 -2.63
CA ASN A 20 12.27 -27.79 -3.43
C ASN A 20 12.42 -26.63 -2.44
N PRO A 21 13.31 -25.64 -2.68
CA PRO A 21 13.17 -24.40 -1.95
C PRO A 21 11.79 -23.90 -2.36
N ALA A 22 10.79 -24.13 -1.50
CA ALA A 22 9.61 -23.31 -1.49
C ALA A 22 10.19 -21.92 -1.24
N LEU A 23 10.39 -21.17 -2.33
CA LEU A 23 10.53 -19.73 -2.24
C LEU A 23 9.30 -19.30 -1.46
N ALA A 24 9.49 -19.07 -0.17
CA ALA A 24 8.56 -18.34 0.63
C ALA A 24 8.58 -16.94 0.04
N VAL A 25 7.78 -16.74 -1.01
CA VAL A 25 7.43 -15.41 -1.47
C VAL A 25 6.70 -14.83 -0.27
N ASN A 26 7.40 -14.01 0.49
CA ASN A 26 6.83 -13.25 1.59
C ASN A 26 5.89 -12.23 0.94
N ASN A 27 4.69 -12.68 0.56
CA ASN A 27 3.58 -11.88 0.05
C ASN A 27 2.95 -11.10 1.21
N SER A 28 3.78 -10.47 2.04
CA SER A 28 3.31 -9.48 2.98
C SER A 28 3.29 -8.14 2.24
N CYS A 29 2.23 -7.36 2.44
CA CYS A 29 2.10 -6.01 1.89
C CYS A 29 3.24 -5.07 2.36
N THR A 30 4.11 -5.56 3.25
CA THR A 30 5.33 -4.94 3.76
C THR A 30 6.29 -4.49 2.66
N ASP A 31 6.39 -5.22 1.53
CA ASP A 31 7.22 -4.77 0.40
C ASP A 31 6.55 -3.66 -0.43
N CYS A 32 5.21 -3.62 -0.47
CA CYS A 32 4.47 -2.54 -1.14
C CYS A 32 4.57 -1.20 -0.38
N CYS A 33 4.76 -1.25 0.94
CA CYS A 33 4.84 -0.05 1.79
C CYS A 33 6.26 0.45 2.04
N ARG A 34 7.30 -0.24 1.52
CA ARG A 34 8.69 0.25 1.52
C ARG A 34 8.90 1.27 0.41
N VAL A 35 8.26 2.42 0.58
CA VAL A 35 8.43 3.57 -0.30
C VAL A 35 9.70 4.33 0.08
N ASN A 36 10.60 4.53 -0.89
CA ASN A 36 11.71 5.47 -0.76
C ASN A 36 11.29 6.81 -1.37
N CYS A 37 10.97 7.79 -0.52
CA CYS A 37 10.52 9.11 -0.98
C CYS A 37 11.55 9.84 -1.84
N ASN A 38 12.85 9.67 -1.59
CA ASN A 38 13.91 10.27 -2.40
C ASN A 38 13.92 9.75 -3.84
N PHE A 39 13.44 8.53 -4.08
CA PHE A 39 13.27 7.97 -5.41
C PHE A 39 11.92 8.34 -6.02
N LEU A 40 10.81 8.21 -5.27
CA LEU A 40 9.47 8.44 -5.81
C LEU A 40 9.19 9.90 -6.16
N PHE A 41 9.78 10.87 -5.43
CA PHE A 41 9.66 12.28 -5.79
C PHE A 41 10.25 12.60 -7.18
N LYS A 42 11.15 11.75 -7.69
CA LYS A 42 11.71 11.88 -9.04
C LYS A 42 10.80 11.33 -10.14
N LEU A 43 9.70 10.65 -9.79
CA LEU A 43 8.74 10.16 -10.78
C LEU A 43 7.87 11.32 -11.28
N PRO A 44 7.52 11.34 -12.58
CA PRO A 44 6.71 12.40 -13.15
C PRO A 44 5.43 12.65 -12.37
N ASN A 45 5.06 13.93 -12.26
CA ASN A 45 3.85 14.42 -11.60
C ASN A 45 3.75 14.15 -10.10
N THR A 46 4.80 13.64 -9.43
CA THR A 46 4.82 13.52 -7.97
C THR A 46 5.02 14.91 -7.37
N VAL A 47 4.10 15.32 -6.50
CA VAL A 47 4.10 16.64 -5.85
C VAL A 47 4.43 16.56 -4.37
N ALA A 48 4.23 15.39 -3.74
CA ALA A 48 4.68 15.14 -2.39
C ALA A 48 4.91 13.65 -2.15
N CYS A 49 5.77 13.36 -1.17
CA CYS A 49 5.91 12.04 -0.59
C CYS A 49 6.12 12.21 0.91
N TYR A 50 5.23 11.64 1.71
CA TYR A 50 5.31 11.69 3.15
C TYR A 50 5.80 10.35 3.66
N GLU A 51 6.91 10.37 4.39
CA GLU A 51 7.51 9.16 4.95
C GLU A 51 6.58 8.45 5.94
N SER A 52 7.04 7.30 6.44
CA SER A 52 6.28 6.48 7.36
C SER A 52 5.92 7.27 8.63
N GLY A 53 4.62 7.40 8.91
CA GLY A 53 4.09 8.19 10.01
C GLY A 53 2.59 8.00 10.15
N ARG A 54 1.96 8.83 10.99
CA ARG A 54 0.50 8.89 11.11
C ARG A 54 -0.06 9.75 9.98
N HIS A 55 -1.08 9.22 9.32
CA HIS A 55 -1.78 9.87 8.21
C HIS A 55 -3.28 9.75 8.40
N GLU A 56 -4.00 10.82 8.10
CA GLU A 56 -5.45 10.79 8.04
C GLU A 56 -5.90 10.64 6.59
N ILE A 57 -6.93 9.82 6.39
CA ILE A 57 -7.55 9.64 5.07
C ILE A 57 -8.99 10.15 5.18
N PRO A 58 -9.34 11.27 4.51
CA PRO A 58 -10.66 11.87 4.61
C PRO A 58 -11.76 10.85 4.35
N GLY A 59 -12.78 10.80 5.21
CA GLY A 59 -13.92 9.87 5.04
C GLY A 59 -13.74 8.46 5.61
N LEU A 60 -12.55 8.09 6.08
CA LEU A 60 -12.32 6.78 6.72
C LEU A 60 -12.26 6.85 8.25
N GLY A 61 -12.33 8.04 8.84
CA GLY A 61 -12.53 8.27 10.28
C GLY A 61 -11.49 7.62 11.20
N SER A 62 -10.31 7.27 10.68
CA SER A 62 -9.25 6.59 11.41
C SER A 62 -7.88 7.12 10.98
N GLU A 63 -6.97 7.24 11.94
CA GLU A 63 -5.56 7.48 11.67
C GLU A 63 -4.92 6.16 11.22
N PHE A 64 -4.19 6.20 10.12
CA PHE A 64 -3.43 5.07 9.61
C PHE A 64 -1.95 5.32 9.86
N TYR A 65 -1.17 4.28 10.07
CA TYR A 65 0.29 4.38 10.13
C TYR A 65 0.88 3.85 8.83
N GLY A 66 1.50 4.71 8.03
CA GLY A 66 1.94 4.35 6.68
C GLY A 66 2.68 5.47 5.97
N THR A 67 2.73 5.38 4.65
CA THR A 67 3.44 6.29 3.75
C THR A 67 2.49 6.76 2.66
N ASP A 68 2.63 8.02 2.26
CA ASP A 68 1.85 8.64 1.20
C ASP A 68 2.71 9.08 0.02
N VAL A 69 2.19 8.88 -1.18
CA VAL A 69 2.74 9.43 -2.42
C VAL A 69 1.65 10.19 -3.15
N VAL A 70 1.85 11.49 -3.33
CA VAL A 70 0.85 12.38 -3.93
C VAL A 70 1.30 12.78 -5.32
N LYS A 71 0.40 12.61 -6.29
CA LYS A 71 0.62 12.98 -7.69
C LYS A 71 -0.44 13.94 -8.18
N THR A 72 -0.06 14.87 -9.05
CA THR A 72 -1.04 15.69 -9.80
C THR A 72 -1.58 14.93 -11.00
N ILE A 73 -2.86 15.13 -11.32
CA ILE A 73 -3.53 14.56 -12.52
C ILE A 73 -4.12 15.62 -13.45
N GLY A 74 -3.66 16.88 -13.33
CA GLY A 74 -4.11 18.01 -14.14
C GLY A 74 -5.34 18.74 -13.57
N CYS A 75 -5.56 19.98 -14.01
CA CYS A 75 -6.68 20.85 -13.61
C CYS A 75 -6.95 20.92 -12.09
N GLY A 76 -5.91 20.89 -11.25
CA GLY A 76 -6.01 20.95 -9.79
C GLY A 76 -6.43 19.65 -9.11
N GLY A 77 -6.55 18.53 -9.85
CA GLY A 77 -6.78 17.21 -9.29
C GLY A 77 -5.49 16.56 -8.78
N ILE A 78 -5.61 15.78 -7.70
CA ILE A 78 -4.51 14.97 -7.15
C ILE A 78 -4.94 13.53 -6.93
N ILE A 79 -3.97 12.62 -6.94
CA ILE A 79 -4.11 11.23 -6.50
C ILE A 79 -3.09 10.98 -5.40
N GLN A 80 -3.58 10.56 -4.24
CA GLN A 80 -2.77 10.07 -3.13
C GLN A 80 -2.78 8.54 -3.16
N TYR A 81 -1.59 7.96 -3.10
CA TYR A 81 -1.40 6.53 -2.90
C TYR A 81 -0.88 6.31 -1.49
N PHE A 82 -1.74 5.79 -0.62
CA PHE A 82 -1.40 5.42 0.73
C PHE A 82 -1.08 3.92 0.83
N CYS A 83 -0.03 3.58 1.58
CA CYS A 83 0.26 2.21 1.99
C CYS A 83 0.62 2.19 3.47
N GLY A 84 -0.10 1.40 4.27
CA GLY A 84 0.15 1.34 5.70
C GLY A 84 -0.71 0.35 6.43
N THR A 85 -0.94 0.64 7.70
CA THR A 85 -1.67 -0.20 8.66
C THR A 85 -2.76 0.60 9.35
N THR A 86 -3.90 -0.05 9.58
CA THR A 86 -4.98 0.48 10.42
C THR A 86 -4.58 0.46 11.90
N PRO A 87 -5.34 1.13 12.79
CA PRO A 87 -5.17 0.99 14.23
C PRO A 87 -5.33 -0.46 14.74
N SER A 88 -6.09 -1.29 14.03
CA SER A 88 -6.26 -2.72 14.32
C SER A 88 -5.11 -3.61 13.82
N GLY A 89 -4.07 -3.03 13.19
CA GLY A 89 -2.92 -3.74 12.64
C GLY A 89 -3.16 -4.35 11.25
N GLU A 90 -4.29 -4.06 10.61
CA GLU A 90 -4.58 -4.56 9.26
C GLU A 90 -3.82 -3.76 8.21
N GLN A 91 -3.12 -4.43 7.28
CA GLN A 91 -2.46 -3.75 6.17
C GLN A 91 -3.47 -3.26 5.13
N LYS A 92 -3.33 -2.01 4.70
CA LYS A 92 -4.21 -1.36 3.72
C LYS A 92 -3.40 -0.65 2.64
N ARG A 93 -3.92 -0.71 1.43
CA ARG A 93 -3.54 0.17 0.31
C ARG A 93 -4.74 0.99 -0.07
N ILE A 94 -4.58 2.29 -0.14
CA ILE A 94 -5.70 3.21 -0.41
C ILE A 94 -5.28 4.14 -1.52
N ILE A 95 -6.16 4.28 -2.51
CA ILE A 95 -6.02 5.30 -3.56
C ILE A 95 -7.09 6.35 -3.27
N SER A 96 -6.66 7.57 -2.96
CA SER A 96 -7.55 8.71 -2.75
C SER A 96 -7.46 9.64 -3.95
N VAL A 97 -8.56 9.82 -4.66
CA VAL A 97 -8.67 10.79 -5.76
C VAL A 97 -9.32 12.04 -5.23
N TRP A 98 -8.65 13.18 -5.40
CA TRP A 98 -9.17 14.47 -4.98
C TRP A 98 -9.41 15.34 -6.22
N GLN A 99 -10.57 15.98 -6.25
CA GLN A 99 -10.95 16.92 -7.30
C GLN A 99 -11.55 18.17 -6.66
N VAL A 100 -11.29 19.33 -7.25
CA VAL A 100 -11.95 20.57 -6.84
C VAL A 100 -13.47 20.40 -6.91
N ALA A 101 -14.15 20.71 -5.80
CA ALA A 101 -15.60 20.65 -5.72
C ALA A 101 -16.22 21.67 -6.69
N ARG A 102 -17.24 21.25 -7.42
CA ARG A 102 -17.99 22.13 -8.33
C ARG A 102 -19.31 22.50 -7.68
N ARG A 103 -19.57 23.81 -7.53
CA ARG A 103 -20.83 24.34 -6.99
C ARG A 103 -21.19 23.76 -5.61
N ASP A 104 -20.18 23.61 -4.75
CA ASP A 104 -20.32 23.16 -3.35
C ASP A 104 -20.95 21.77 -3.15
N THR A 105 -21.05 20.97 -4.22
CA THR A 105 -21.62 19.62 -4.17
C THR A 105 -20.62 18.58 -4.66
N CYS A 106 -20.55 17.45 -3.95
CA CYS A 106 -19.75 16.29 -4.35
C CYS A 106 -20.61 15.20 -4.98
N PRO A 107 -20.04 14.39 -5.89
CA PRO A 107 -20.73 13.21 -6.42
C PRO A 107 -21.11 12.25 -5.28
N ASN A 108 -22.13 11.42 -5.52
CA ASN A 108 -22.54 10.43 -4.52
C ASN A 108 -21.40 9.48 -4.16
N GLY A 109 -21.19 9.21 -2.87
CA GLY A 109 -20.08 8.38 -2.37
C GLY A 109 -18.71 9.07 -2.36
N TRP A 110 -18.67 10.39 -2.56
CA TRP A 110 -17.48 11.21 -2.37
C TRP A 110 -17.63 12.03 -1.08
N VAL A 111 -16.52 12.27 -0.41
CA VAL A 111 -16.46 13.05 0.82
C VAL A 111 -16.04 14.48 0.47
N LYS A 112 -16.80 15.45 0.96
CA LYS A 112 -16.44 16.86 0.87
C LYS A 112 -15.39 17.16 1.94
N VAL A 113 -14.28 17.74 1.52
CA VAL A 113 -13.23 18.31 2.37
C VAL A 113 -13.27 19.81 2.15
N GLU A 114 -13.61 20.54 3.20
CA GLU A 114 -13.72 22.00 3.17
C GLU A 114 -12.37 22.62 3.50
N ASP A 115 -11.95 23.60 2.68
CA ASP A 115 -10.70 24.36 2.81
C ASP A 115 -9.54 23.56 3.45
N PRO A 116 -8.96 22.59 2.73
CA PRO A 116 -7.99 21.69 3.32
C PRO A 116 -6.80 22.47 3.88
N HIS A 117 -6.40 22.09 5.09
CA HIS A 117 -5.42 22.86 5.83
C HIS A 117 -4.05 22.90 5.12
N PRO A 118 -3.32 24.03 5.17
CA PRO A 118 -2.02 24.17 4.50
C PRO A 118 -0.99 23.11 4.91
N GLU A 119 -1.05 22.60 6.14
CA GLU A 119 -0.18 21.53 6.62
C GLU A 119 -0.38 20.18 5.92
N TRP A 120 -1.49 19.99 5.20
CA TRP A 120 -1.74 18.78 4.42
C TRP A 120 -0.98 18.75 3.09
N GLY A 121 -0.41 19.90 2.69
CA GLY A 121 0.44 20.03 1.51
C GLY A 121 0.20 21.31 0.72
N ASP A 122 1.28 21.96 0.32
CA ASP A 122 1.30 23.20 -0.48
C ASP A 122 0.82 23.01 -1.94
N TYR A 123 0.60 21.76 -2.35
CA TYR A 123 0.03 21.39 -3.65
C TYR A 123 -1.51 21.49 -3.69
N LEU A 124 -2.17 21.73 -2.55
CA LEU A 124 -3.61 22.03 -2.49
C LEU A 124 -3.85 23.52 -2.72
N VAL A 125 -4.92 23.86 -3.42
CA VAL A 125 -5.28 25.26 -3.69
C VAL A 125 -5.97 25.85 -2.45
N PRO A 126 -5.44 26.92 -1.82
CA PRO A 126 -6.05 27.51 -0.63
C PRO A 126 -7.45 28.06 -0.91
N GLY A 127 -8.38 27.90 0.04
CA GLY A 127 -9.75 28.40 -0.07
C GLY A 127 -10.63 27.63 -1.05
N VAL A 128 -10.22 26.42 -1.46
CA VAL A 128 -10.96 25.58 -2.40
C VAL A 128 -11.37 24.28 -1.73
N ASP A 129 -12.65 23.96 -1.81
CA ASP A 129 -13.17 22.67 -1.36
C ASP A 129 -12.80 21.55 -2.32
N TYR A 130 -12.56 20.36 -1.78
CA TYR A 130 -12.27 19.16 -2.55
C TYR A 130 -13.32 18.08 -2.33
N CYS A 131 -13.62 17.34 -3.38
CA CYS A 131 -14.30 16.06 -3.30
C CYS A 131 -13.25 14.95 -3.33
N VAL A 132 -13.29 14.07 -2.33
CA VAL A 132 -12.35 12.96 -2.16
C VAL A 132 -13.07 11.64 -2.29
N HIS A 133 -12.53 10.74 -3.10
CA HIS A 133 -12.99 9.36 -3.21
C HIS A 133 -11.88 8.38 -2.93
N ASN A 134 -12.11 7.50 -1.97
CA ASN A 134 -11.14 6.49 -1.55
C ASN A 134 -11.51 5.12 -2.11
N THR A 135 -10.54 4.47 -2.72
CA THR A 135 -10.62 3.05 -3.08
C THR A 135 -9.66 2.26 -2.20
N ILE A 136 -10.21 1.40 -1.36
CA ILE A 136 -9.42 0.46 -0.54
C ILE A 136 -9.11 -0.75 -1.42
N LEU A 137 -7.82 -1.00 -1.64
CA LEU A 137 -7.35 -2.13 -2.42
C LEU A 137 -6.93 -3.29 -1.50
N PRO A 138 -7.21 -4.53 -1.90
CA PRO A 138 -6.67 -5.69 -1.19
C PRO A 138 -5.14 -5.70 -1.32
N CYS A 139 -4.50 -6.16 -0.26
CA CYS A 139 -3.08 -6.47 -0.30
C CYS A 139 -2.88 -7.75 -1.14
N PRO A 140 -2.00 -7.72 -2.17
CA PRO A 140 -1.72 -8.93 -2.95
C PRO A 140 -1.21 -10.03 -2.01
N GLY A 141 -1.88 -11.19 -2.02
CA GLY A 141 -1.57 -12.32 -1.13
C GLY A 141 -2.54 -12.54 0.03
N SER A 142 -3.50 -11.63 0.29
CA SER A 142 -4.55 -11.82 1.30
C SER A 142 -5.73 -12.70 0.85
N GLY A 143 -5.60 -13.36 -0.31
CA GLY A 143 -6.54 -14.39 -0.72
C GLY A 143 -6.36 -15.58 0.22
N ASN A 144 -7.42 -15.89 0.98
CA ASN A 144 -7.52 -17.08 1.80
C ASN A 144 -6.88 -18.29 1.10
N LEU A 145 -5.75 -18.75 1.63
CA LEU A 145 -5.35 -20.15 1.48
C LEU A 145 -6.22 -20.98 2.44
N SER A 146 -7.54 -20.94 2.22
CA SER A 146 -8.40 -22.01 2.72
C SER A 146 -8.15 -23.20 1.80
N ARG A 147 -7.19 -24.05 2.20
CA ARG A 147 -7.15 -25.45 1.77
C ARG A 147 -8.26 -26.22 2.47
#